data_AF-A0A8S9Z7D1-F1
#
_entry.id   AF-A0A8S9Z7D1-F1
#
_cell.length_a   1.000
_cell.length_b   1.000
_cell.length_c   1.000
_cell.angle_alpha   90.00
_cell.angle_beta   90.00
_cell.angle_gamma   90.00
#
_symmetry.space_group_name_H-M   'P 1'
#
loop_
_entity.id
_entity.type
_entity.pdbx_description
1 polymer ?
#
loop_
_entity_poly.entity_id
_entity_poly.type
_entity_poly.pdbx_seq_one_letter_code
_entity_poly.pdbx_strand_id
1 'polypeptide(L)'
;MAFFNKYFSSLLIISLTIIVNGMDKGTTSSSSSSCNVIIGKFEHIGNTKNIQMKANNNTKPYYLNISGGEPTNIKLQFNNEECLAINNNKTVECKIKRNTKEGIIYFNITPTKTVKVPFNAPMFSDNKCNIKIGIYDEGKRELFITINDVQYKIIQSNNSTVVPCRANTV
;
A
#
# COMPACT_ATOMS: atom_id res chain seq x y z
N MET A 1 49.26 -47.55 5.22
CA MET A 1 49.72 -46.56 6.23
C MET A 1 48.80 -45.36 6.17
N ALA A 2 48.04 -45.13 7.24
CA ALA A 2 47.63 -43.82 7.75
C ALA A 2 46.72 -44.07 8.97
N PHE A 3 47.32 -43.92 10.15
CA PHE A 3 46.64 -43.86 11.45
C PHE A 3 46.27 -42.39 11.73
N PHE A 4 45.05 -42.12 12.20
CA PHE A 4 44.65 -40.99 13.07
C PHE A 4 43.17 -41.26 13.44
N ASN A 5 42.79 -41.85 14.58
CA ASN A 5 42.99 -41.50 15.99
C ASN A 5 42.34 -40.17 16.39
N LYS A 6 41.11 -40.20 16.92
CA LYS A 6 40.76 -39.97 18.35
C LYS A 6 39.42 -39.25 18.58
N TYR A 7 38.55 -39.97 19.31
CA TYR A 7 37.81 -39.58 20.52
C TYR A 7 36.71 -38.50 20.52
N PHE A 8 35.82 -38.74 21.51
CA PHE A 8 34.78 -37.92 22.12
C PHE A 8 33.39 -38.00 21.46
N SER A 9 32.27 -38.13 22.17
CA SER A 9 32.02 -37.98 23.60
C SER A 9 30.76 -38.74 24.01
N SER A 10 30.79 -39.23 25.23
CA SER A 10 29.70 -39.83 26.00
C SER A 10 28.51 -38.88 26.22
N LEU A 11 27.35 -39.51 26.40
CA LEU A 11 26.10 -38.95 26.87
C LEU A 11 26.28 -38.02 28.08
N LEU A 12 25.51 -36.94 28.10
CA LEU A 12 25.08 -36.32 29.36
C LEU A 12 23.61 -35.92 29.22
N ILE A 13 22.74 -36.73 29.81
CA ILE A 13 21.35 -36.39 30.12
C ILE A 13 21.40 -35.74 31.50
N ILE A 14 21.06 -34.46 31.60
CA ILE A 14 20.66 -33.83 32.87
C ILE A 14 19.30 -33.19 32.64
N SER A 15 18.28 -33.87 33.14
CA SER A 15 17.00 -33.28 33.47
C SER A 15 17.14 -32.51 34.78
N LEU A 16 16.75 -31.24 34.83
CA LEU A 16 16.32 -30.58 36.06
C LEU A 16 15.30 -29.48 35.71
N THR A 17 14.06 -29.68 36.13
CA THR A 17 13.05 -28.64 36.39
C THR A 17 13.50 -27.86 37.65
N ILE A 18 13.19 -26.59 37.92
CA ILE A 18 11.88 -25.97 38.24
C ILE A 18 12.04 -24.42 38.24
N ILE A 19 11.06 -23.75 37.61
CA ILE A 19 10.39 -22.45 37.88
C ILE A 19 11.04 -21.43 38.86
N VAL A 20 11.30 -20.21 38.36
CA VAL A 20 11.04 -18.94 39.08
C VAL A 20 10.59 -17.87 38.06
N ASN A 21 9.44 -17.24 38.31
CA ASN A 21 8.91 -16.10 37.56
C ASN A 21 9.79 -14.86 37.74
N GLY A 22 10.08 -14.13 36.66
CA GLY A 22 10.73 -12.82 36.76
C GLY A 22 11.10 -12.22 35.41
N MET A 23 10.22 -11.36 34.91
CA MET A 23 10.46 -10.12 34.14
C MET A 23 11.46 -10.08 32.96
N ASP A 24 10.95 -9.44 31.90
CA ASP A 24 11.64 -8.91 30.73
C ASP A 24 12.06 -9.93 29.67
N LYS A 25 10.99 -10.35 28.99
CA LYS A 25 10.97 -10.86 27.63
C LYS A 25 12.03 -10.16 26.76
N GLY A 26 13.01 -10.97 26.37
CA GLY A 26 13.38 -11.16 24.97
C GLY A 26 13.56 -9.87 24.19
N THR A 27 14.82 -9.47 24.06
CA THR A 27 15.37 -8.69 22.96
C THR A 27 14.90 -9.30 21.65
N THR A 28 13.68 -8.95 21.23
CA THR A 28 13.21 -9.15 19.87
C THR A 28 13.91 -8.06 19.10
N SER A 29 15.03 -8.43 18.48
CA SER A 29 15.65 -7.72 17.38
C SER A 29 14.61 -7.58 16.27
N SER A 30 13.75 -6.58 16.45
CA SER A 30 12.81 -6.08 15.46
C SER A 30 13.69 -5.39 14.43
N SER A 31 14.09 -6.17 13.43
CA SER A 31 14.54 -5.62 12.15
C SER A 31 13.37 -4.82 11.60
N SER A 32 13.28 -3.55 12.02
CA SER A 32 12.33 -2.60 11.50
C SER A 32 12.74 -2.38 10.05
N SER A 33 12.08 -3.08 9.14
CA SER A 33 12.13 -2.73 7.73
C SER A 33 11.59 -1.30 7.64
N SER A 34 12.49 -0.33 7.46
CA SER A 34 12.15 1.07 7.34
C SER A 34 11.18 1.22 6.17
N CYS A 35 9.91 1.42 6.48
CA CYS A 35 8.88 1.61 5.47
C CYS A 35 8.83 3.12 5.16
N ASN A 36 8.99 3.43 3.87
CA ASN A 36 9.19 4.76 3.32
C ASN A 36 7.89 5.23 2.68
N VAL A 37 7.24 6.22 3.29
CA VAL A 37 6.08 6.89 2.70
C VAL A 37 6.54 8.10 1.90
N ILE A 38 6.16 8.16 0.62
CA ILE A 38 6.40 9.29 -0.28
C ILE A 38 5.08 10.02 -0.47
N ILE A 39 5.04 11.33 -0.22
CA ILE A 39 3.87 12.14 -0.53
C ILE A 39 3.92 12.55 -2.00
N GLY A 40 2.90 12.15 -2.77
CA GLY A 40 2.70 12.54 -4.16
C GLY A 40 1.57 13.55 -4.32
N LYS A 41 1.41 14.08 -5.53
CA LYS A 41 0.27 14.90 -5.95
C LYS A 41 -0.19 14.50 -7.36
N PHE A 42 -1.48 14.62 -7.62
CA PHE A 42 -2.02 14.48 -8.96
C PHE A 42 -1.75 15.73 -9.78
N GLU A 43 -1.29 15.55 -11.00
CA GLU A 43 -1.24 16.58 -12.03
C GLU A 43 -2.00 16.06 -13.24
N HIS A 44 -3.03 16.80 -13.65
CA HIS A 44 -3.84 16.43 -14.80
C HIS A 44 -3.01 16.52 -16.07
N ILE A 45 -3.10 15.51 -16.94
CA ILE A 45 -2.42 15.51 -18.24
C ILE A 45 -3.42 15.23 -19.34
N GLY A 46 -3.20 15.83 -20.51
CA GLY A 46 -4.11 15.70 -21.64
C GLY A 46 -5.37 16.56 -21.53
N ASN A 47 -6.31 16.31 -22.43
CA ASN A 47 -7.49 17.15 -22.63
C ASN A 47 -8.72 16.57 -21.91
N THR A 48 -9.33 17.33 -21.00
CA THR A 48 -10.55 16.92 -20.25
C THR A 48 -11.84 17.05 -21.04
N LYS A 49 -11.81 17.57 -22.27
CA LYS A 49 -12.99 18.12 -22.98
C LYS A 49 -14.18 17.17 -23.17
N ASN A 50 -14.05 15.86 -22.94
CA ASN A 50 -15.15 14.89 -23.11
C ASN A 50 -15.37 13.97 -21.91
N ILE A 51 -14.81 14.26 -20.74
CA ILE A 51 -14.95 13.38 -19.57
C ILE A 51 -16.27 13.71 -18.86
N GLN A 52 -17.26 12.84 -19.05
CA GLN A 52 -18.54 12.95 -18.36
C GLN A 52 -18.54 12.08 -17.11
N MET A 53 -18.42 12.74 -15.95
CA MET A 53 -18.70 12.12 -14.66
C MET A 53 -20.20 11.84 -14.54
N LYS A 54 -20.55 10.57 -14.32
CA LYS A 54 -21.92 10.15 -14.03
C LYS A 54 -22.17 10.22 -12.54
N ALA A 55 -23.37 10.65 -12.15
CA ALA A 55 -23.76 10.70 -10.76
C ALA A 55 -23.73 9.29 -10.13
N ASN A 56 -23.28 9.22 -8.87
CA ASN A 56 -23.31 8.00 -8.09
C ASN A 56 -24.70 7.78 -7.49
N ASN A 57 -25.14 6.53 -7.44
CA ASN A 57 -26.34 6.11 -6.75
C ASN A 57 -26.02 5.68 -5.32
N ASN A 58 -26.48 6.44 -4.34
CA ASN A 58 -26.19 6.19 -2.92
C ASN A 58 -26.83 4.91 -2.35
N THR A 59 -27.73 4.25 -3.07
CA THR A 59 -28.33 2.97 -2.64
C THR A 59 -27.61 1.75 -3.20
N LYS A 60 -26.65 1.94 -4.11
CA LYS A 60 -25.86 0.87 -4.72
C LYS A 60 -24.47 0.79 -4.11
N PRO A 61 -23.85 -0.41 -4.09
CA PRO A 61 -22.45 -0.54 -3.70
C PRO A 61 -21.53 0.24 -4.62
N TYR A 62 -20.40 0.68 -4.08
CA TYR A 62 -19.32 1.30 -4.84
C TYR A 62 -18.30 0.23 -5.22
N TYR A 63 -17.70 0.33 -6.41
CA TYR A 63 -16.79 -0.66 -6.94
C TYR A 63 -15.45 -0.04 -7.33
N LEU A 64 -14.35 -0.67 -6.93
CA LEU A 64 -13.00 -0.32 -7.34
C LEU A 64 -12.47 -1.40 -8.29
N ASN A 65 -12.04 -0.96 -9.47
CA ASN A 65 -11.37 -1.78 -10.47
C ASN A 65 -9.95 -1.26 -10.67
N ILE A 66 -8.98 -2.16 -10.61
CA ILE A 66 -7.58 -1.84 -10.89
C ILE A 66 -7.11 -2.73 -12.02
N SER A 67 -6.39 -2.13 -12.97
CA SER A 67 -5.76 -2.81 -14.09
C SER A 67 -4.43 -2.14 -14.43
N GLY A 68 -3.64 -2.78 -15.30
CA GLY A 68 -2.38 -2.21 -15.81
C GLY A 68 -1.16 -2.71 -15.04
N GLY A 69 -0.11 -1.89 -14.99
CA GLY A 69 1.20 -2.24 -14.42
C GLY A 69 1.28 -2.23 -12.89
N GLU A 70 2.51 -2.16 -12.36
CA GLU A 70 2.76 -1.99 -10.92
C GLU A 70 2.43 -0.56 -10.47
N PRO A 71 1.89 -0.34 -9.25
CA PRO A 71 1.85 -1.29 -8.12
C PRO A 71 0.69 -2.30 -8.10
N THR A 72 0.94 -3.43 -7.47
CA THR A 72 -0.04 -4.51 -7.26
C THR A 72 -1.10 -4.24 -6.20
N ASN A 73 -0.94 -3.26 -5.31
CA ASN A 73 -1.90 -2.98 -4.24
C ASN A 73 -2.21 -1.49 -4.14
N ILE A 74 -3.49 -1.15 -4.20
CA ILE A 74 -3.99 0.21 -4.01
C ILE A 74 -5.00 0.24 -2.89
N LYS A 75 -4.88 1.24 -2.01
CA LYS A 75 -5.88 1.55 -1.00
C LYS A 75 -6.47 2.92 -1.26
N LEU A 76 -7.78 2.99 -1.46
CA LEU A 76 -8.54 4.23 -1.40
C LEU A 76 -9.03 4.45 0.03
N GLN A 77 -8.82 5.64 0.57
CA GLN A 77 -9.28 6.04 1.90
C GLN A 77 -10.10 7.33 1.80
N PHE A 78 -11.29 7.30 2.38
CA PHE A 78 -12.16 8.45 2.54
C PHE A 78 -12.51 8.58 4.02
N ASN A 79 -11.99 9.60 4.69
CA ASN A 79 -12.10 9.74 6.15
C ASN A 79 -11.63 8.44 6.85
N ASN A 80 -12.55 7.73 7.52
CA ASN A 80 -12.29 6.48 8.23
C ASN A 80 -12.72 5.22 7.44
N GLU A 81 -13.22 5.38 6.21
CA GLU A 81 -13.61 4.26 5.34
C GLU A 81 -12.46 3.94 4.37
N GLU A 82 -12.11 2.66 4.26
CA GLU A 82 -11.05 2.18 3.38
C GLU A 82 -11.60 1.17 2.36
N CYS A 83 -11.06 1.22 1.14
CA CYS A 83 -11.27 0.24 0.10
C CYS A 83 -9.91 -0.21 -0.44
N LEU A 84 -9.55 -1.45 -0.15
CA LEU A 84 -8.31 -2.07 -0.59
C LEU A 84 -8.60 -2.92 -1.82
N ALA A 85 -7.86 -2.71 -2.90
CA ALA A 85 -7.92 -3.58 -4.05
C ALA A 85 -6.52 -3.98 -4.52
N ILE A 86 -6.45 -5.20 -5.03
CA ILE A 86 -5.26 -5.82 -5.58
C ILE A 86 -5.38 -5.73 -7.10
N ASN A 87 -4.31 -5.38 -7.79
CA ASN A 87 -4.24 -5.35 -9.25
C ASN A 87 -4.18 -6.78 -9.81
N ASN A 88 -5.33 -7.44 -9.80
CA ASN A 88 -5.55 -8.76 -10.37
C ASN A 88 -6.74 -8.77 -11.34
N ASN A 89 -7.08 -7.58 -11.88
CA ASN A 89 -8.24 -7.34 -12.74
C ASN A 89 -9.59 -7.76 -12.14
N LYS A 90 -9.69 -7.93 -10.81
CA LYS A 90 -10.97 -8.20 -10.14
C LYS A 90 -11.59 -6.91 -9.63
N THR A 91 -12.92 -6.86 -9.72
CA THR A 91 -13.72 -5.82 -9.10
C THR A 91 -13.81 -6.06 -7.60
N VAL A 92 -13.54 -5.01 -6.82
CA VAL A 92 -13.71 -5.02 -5.37
C VAL A 92 -14.87 -4.12 -4.98
N GLU A 93 -15.78 -4.63 -4.16
CA GLU A 93 -16.82 -3.82 -3.53
C GLU A 93 -16.23 -3.00 -2.37
N CYS A 94 -16.38 -1.69 -2.45
CA CYS A 94 -15.95 -0.75 -1.44
C CYS A 94 -17.08 -0.49 -0.44
N LYS A 95 -16.77 -0.56 0.85
CA LYS A 95 -17.67 -0.15 1.94
C LYS A 95 -17.73 1.37 2.12
N ILE A 96 -17.65 2.11 1.01
CA ILE A 96 -17.74 3.57 1.01
C ILE A 96 -19.21 3.93 0.86
N LYS A 97 -19.76 4.72 1.79
CA LYS A 97 -21.21 4.99 1.82
C LYS A 97 -21.61 6.34 1.22
N ARG A 98 -20.63 7.17 0.82
CA ARG A 98 -20.86 8.57 0.44
C ARG A 98 -20.05 8.98 -0.76
N ASN A 99 -20.61 9.91 -1.53
CA ASN A 99 -19.93 10.57 -2.63
C ASN A 99 -18.96 11.65 -2.08
N THR A 100 -17.85 11.20 -1.50
CA THR A 100 -16.85 12.07 -0.89
C THR A 100 -15.83 12.51 -1.94
N LYS A 101 -15.49 13.80 -1.95
CA LYS A 101 -14.50 14.37 -2.87
C LYS A 101 -13.09 14.39 -2.28
N GLU A 102 -12.98 14.37 -0.96
CA GLU A 102 -11.71 14.41 -0.25
C GLU A 102 -11.29 13.04 0.21
N GLY A 103 -10.03 12.69 -0.03
CA GLY A 103 -9.50 11.40 0.36
C GLY A 103 -8.04 11.26 0.06
N ILE A 104 -7.55 10.05 0.27
CA ILE A 104 -6.15 9.68 0.05
C ILE A 104 -6.13 8.36 -0.70
N ILE A 105 -5.35 8.29 -1.76
CA ILE A 105 -4.98 7.02 -2.40
C ILE A 105 -3.57 6.63 -1.96
N TYR A 106 -3.39 5.35 -1.65
CA TYR A 106 -2.10 4.76 -1.33
C TYR A 106 -1.75 3.75 -2.41
N PHE A 107 -0.56 3.92 -2.97
CA PHE A 107 0.06 3.03 -3.95
C PHE A 107 1.17 2.27 -3.23
N ASN A 108 0.94 1.00 -2.91
CA ASN A 108 1.95 0.16 -2.26
C ASN A 108 2.84 -0.45 -3.33
N ILE A 109 3.95 0.22 -3.63
CA ILE A 109 4.93 -0.21 -4.65
C ILE A 109 5.68 -1.44 -4.18
N THR A 110 6.07 -1.46 -2.91
CA THR A 110 6.66 -2.63 -2.24
C THR A 110 6.09 -2.70 -0.81
N PRO A 111 6.32 -3.79 -0.06
CA PRO A 111 5.93 -3.86 1.36
C PRO A 111 6.51 -2.73 2.22
N THR A 112 7.58 -2.07 1.75
CA THR A 112 8.29 -1.00 2.45
C THR A 112 8.22 0.35 1.74
N LYS A 113 7.46 0.48 0.64
CA LYS A 113 7.40 1.73 -0.13
C LYS A 113 5.97 2.01 -0.54
N THR A 114 5.42 3.09 0.01
CA THR A 114 4.06 3.54 -0.26
C THR A 114 4.10 4.96 -0.79
N VAL A 115 3.40 5.22 -1.90
CA VAL A 115 3.12 6.58 -2.36
C VAL A 115 1.73 6.97 -1.87
N LYS A 116 1.66 8.03 -1.08
CA LYS A 116 0.43 8.62 -0.54
C LYS A 116 0.06 9.84 -1.38
N VAL A 117 -1.09 9.83 -2.03
CA VAL A 117 -1.57 10.95 -2.85
C VAL A 117 -2.91 11.45 -2.31
N PRO A 118 -2.96 12.62 -1.64
CA PRO A 118 -4.21 13.25 -1.28
C PRO A 118 -4.93 13.79 -2.52
N PHE A 119 -6.25 13.84 -2.49
CA PHE A 119 -7.07 14.39 -3.56
C PHE A 119 -8.30 15.13 -3.00
N ASN A 120 -8.80 16.10 -3.79
CA ASN A 120 -10.06 16.80 -3.56
C ASN A 120 -10.87 16.84 -4.87
N ALA A 121 -11.29 15.66 -5.33
CA ALA A 121 -12.07 15.47 -6.54
C ALA A 121 -12.90 14.16 -6.45
N PRO A 122 -14.04 14.06 -7.16
CA PRO A 122 -14.79 12.81 -7.22
C PRO A 122 -13.96 11.69 -7.85
N MET A 123 -13.82 10.57 -7.14
CA MET A 123 -13.12 9.37 -7.63
C MET A 123 -14.07 8.32 -8.21
N PHE A 124 -15.37 8.39 -7.90
CA PHE A 124 -16.36 7.44 -8.39
C PHE A 124 -17.29 8.10 -9.42
N SER A 125 -17.54 7.39 -10.51
CA SER A 125 -18.47 7.70 -11.59
C SER A 125 -19.40 6.49 -11.79
N ASP A 126 -20.72 6.66 -11.73
CA ASP A 126 -21.67 5.53 -11.86
C ASP A 126 -21.34 4.39 -10.87
N ASN A 127 -21.06 4.76 -9.61
CA ASN A 127 -20.62 3.89 -8.53
C ASN A 127 -19.29 3.14 -8.77
N LYS A 128 -18.52 3.49 -9.80
CA LYS A 128 -17.27 2.82 -10.16
C LYS A 128 -16.08 3.77 -10.10
N CYS A 129 -14.95 3.26 -9.59
CA CYS A 129 -13.64 3.88 -9.70
C CYS A 129 -12.76 2.91 -10.49
N ASN A 130 -12.47 3.25 -11.74
CA ASN A 130 -11.60 2.46 -12.61
C ASN A 130 -10.22 3.12 -12.63
N ILE A 131 -9.23 2.45 -12.03
CA ILE A 131 -7.85 2.91 -12.02
C ILE A 131 -7.05 2.02 -12.97
N LYS A 132 -6.45 2.63 -14.00
CA LYS A 132 -5.49 1.97 -14.87
C LYS A 132 -4.11 2.52 -14.57
N ILE A 133 -3.23 1.65 -14.11
CA ILE A 133 -1.84 1.98 -13.86
C ILE A 133 -1.07 1.93 -15.18
N GLY A 134 -0.41 3.03 -15.53
CA GLY A 134 0.39 3.18 -16.72
C GLY A 134 1.88 2.96 -16.45
N ILE A 135 2.70 3.75 -17.13
CA ILE A 135 4.16 3.65 -17.11
C ILE A 135 4.71 4.46 -15.94
N TYR A 136 5.79 3.98 -15.32
CA TYR A 136 6.61 4.76 -14.40
C TYR A 136 7.86 5.26 -15.14
N ASP A 137 8.04 6.59 -15.19
CA ASP A 137 9.26 7.22 -15.70
C ASP A 137 10.25 7.37 -14.53
N GLU A 138 11.28 6.52 -14.48
CA GLU A 138 12.28 6.54 -13.40
C GLU A 138 13.10 7.83 -13.39
N GLY A 139 13.40 8.39 -14.56
CA GLY A 139 14.23 9.58 -14.71
C GLY A 139 13.55 10.83 -14.17
N LYS A 140 12.24 10.94 -14.37
CA LYS A 140 11.43 12.04 -13.85
C LYS A 140 10.73 11.74 -12.53
N ARG A 141 10.73 10.47 -12.10
CA ARG A 141 9.99 9.96 -10.93
C ARG A 141 8.48 10.25 -11.04
N GLU A 142 7.93 10.02 -12.22
CA GLU A 142 6.51 10.28 -12.53
C GLU A 142 5.79 8.95 -12.80
N LEU A 143 4.63 8.74 -12.18
CA LEU A 143 3.76 7.60 -12.48
C LEU A 143 2.54 8.07 -13.27
N PHE A 144 2.38 7.57 -14.49
CA PHE A 144 1.23 7.85 -15.32
C PHE A 144 0.08 6.91 -14.95
N ILE A 145 -1.11 7.45 -14.71
CA ILE A 145 -2.30 6.67 -14.40
C ILE A 145 -3.52 7.21 -15.16
N THR A 146 -4.57 6.42 -15.22
CA THR A 146 -5.89 6.86 -15.66
C THR A 146 -6.92 6.52 -14.59
N ILE A 147 -7.74 7.48 -14.17
CA ILE A 147 -8.86 7.27 -13.25
C ILE A 147 -10.15 7.66 -13.98
N ASN A 148 -11.06 6.71 -14.18
CA ASN A 148 -12.33 6.92 -14.91
C ASN A 148 -12.12 7.65 -16.24
N ASP A 149 -11.18 7.15 -17.05
CA ASP A 149 -10.80 7.71 -18.35
C ASP A 149 -10.14 9.10 -18.31
N VAL A 150 -9.87 9.65 -17.12
CA VAL A 150 -9.08 10.86 -16.92
C VAL A 150 -7.61 10.51 -16.72
N GLN A 151 -6.73 11.10 -17.51
CA GLN A 151 -5.29 10.85 -17.39
C GLN A 151 -4.65 11.78 -16.35
N TYR A 152 -3.81 11.20 -15.50
CA TYR A 152 -3.03 11.92 -14.52
C TYR A 152 -1.57 11.46 -14.58
N LYS A 153 -0.67 12.34 -14.17
CA LYS A 153 0.63 11.93 -13.65
C LYS A 153 0.67 12.17 -12.14
N ILE A 154 1.28 11.24 -11.41
CA ILE A 154 1.62 11.39 -10.00
C ILE A 154 3.06 11.81 -9.93
N ILE A 155 3.31 12.95 -9.29
CA ILE A 155 4.66 13.46 -9.07
C ILE A 155 4.91 13.62 -7.57
N GLN A 156 6.17 13.53 -7.15
CA GLN A 156 6.55 13.74 -5.75
C GLN A 156 6.20 15.19 -5.33
N SER A 157 5.57 15.33 -4.16
CA SER A 157 5.28 16.64 -3.59
C SER A 157 6.58 17.26 -3.04
N ASN A 158 6.72 18.58 -3.15
CA ASN A 158 7.90 19.31 -2.69
C ASN A 158 8.13 19.15 -1.16
N ASN A 159 7.10 18.78 -0.41
CA ASN A 159 7.13 18.55 1.04
C ASN A 159 7.23 17.05 1.40
N SER A 160 7.67 16.22 0.46
CA SER A 160 7.75 14.77 0.66
C SER A 160 8.91 14.44 1.59
N THR A 161 8.59 14.23 2.87
CA THR A 161 9.50 13.63 3.85
C THR A 161 9.37 12.12 3.78
N VAL A 162 10.49 11.40 3.77
CA VAL A 162 10.48 9.96 4.01
C VAL A 162 10.15 9.77 5.48
N VAL A 163 8.88 9.51 5.77
CA VAL A 163 8.46 9.21 7.15
C VAL A 163 8.68 7.71 7.36
N PRO A 164 9.59 7.31 8.28
CA PRO A 164 9.71 5.91 8.65
C PRO A 164 8.39 5.48 9.26
N CYS A 165 7.87 4.34 8.82
CA CYS A 165 6.66 3.77 9.40
C CYS A 165 6.91 3.51 10.88
N ARG A 166 6.39 4.40 11.74
CA ARG A 166 6.20 4.07 13.16
C ARG A 166 5.23 2.89 13.16
N ALA A 167 5.67 1.75 13.70
CA ALA A 167 4.75 0.71 14.10
C ALA A 167 3.64 1.38 14.91
N ASN A 168 2.40 1.28 14.45
CA ASN A 168 1.25 1.62 15.27
C ASN A 168 1.31 0.69 16.49
N THR A 169 1.93 1.15 17.58
CA THR A 169 1.56 0.69 18.90
C THR A 169 0.18 1.28 19.16
N VAL A 170 -0.82 0.44 18.94
CA VAL A 170 -2.12 0.53 19.61
C VAL A 170 -1.89 0.52 21.11
#